data_AF-M7SR38-F1
#
_entry.id   AF-M7SR38-F1
#
_cell.length_a   1.000
_cell.length_b   1.000
_cell.length_c   1.000
_cell.angle_alpha   90.00
_cell.angle_beta   90.00
_cell.angle_gamma   90.00
#
_symmetry.space_group_name_H-M   'P 1'
#
loop_
_entity.id
_entity.type
_entity.pdbx_description
1 polymer ?
#
loop_
_entity_poly.entity_id
_entity_poly.type
_entity_poly.pdbx_seq_one_letter_code
_entity_poly.pdbx_strand_id
1 'polypeptide(L)'
;MIKSDEFSMRYIRKGDREVKASNVFNAECGVTTNIKATSEIKVLFANSNTDLFSTPKPEALISRILEISTQENDLVLDFFAGSGTTCAVAHKMKRRYIGIEQMDYIETITKERLKKVIEGEQGGISKKCGFKGGGSFVYAELKEVNSGIKKQILNAKSASECLKIFNALNLNKRVLKRADNKMDEIHSEEFQNLDLNEQKRICCASLDSNEDYLNLGDIDEDAWEIDEINKKYNEIFYS
;
A
#
# COMPACT_ATOMS: atom_id res chain seq x y z
N MET A 1 -28.07 4.05 -11.80
CA MET A 1 -27.48 2.89 -12.51
C MET A 1 -28.34 1.68 -12.16
N ILE A 2 -29.10 1.14 -13.10
CA ILE A 2 -29.94 -0.04 -12.86
C ILE A 2 -28.99 -1.24 -12.82
N LYS A 3 -28.83 -1.86 -11.65
CA LYS A 3 -28.12 -3.15 -11.54
C LYS A 3 -29.06 -4.22 -12.07
N SER A 4 -28.82 -4.69 -13.30
CA SER A 4 -29.46 -5.87 -13.86
C SER A 4 -28.49 -7.04 -13.76
N ASP A 5 -28.94 -8.14 -13.17
CA ASP A 5 -28.16 -9.37 -13.07
C ASP A 5 -27.93 -10.00 -14.44
N GLU A 6 -28.75 -9.68 -15.45
CA GLU A 6 -28.63 -10.24 -16.82
C GLU A 6 -27.35 -9.83 -17.55
N PHE A 7 -26.72 -8.73 -17.13
CA PHE A 7 -25.45 -8.25 -17.68
C PHE A 7 -24.24 -8.57 -16.78
N SER A 8 -24.44 -9.29 -15.68
CA SER A 8 -23.34 -9.73 -14.81
C SER A 8 -22.48 -10.78 -15.52
N MET A 9 -21.16 -10.73 -15.37
CA MET A 9 -20.27 -11.81 -15.83
C MET A 9 -20.60 -13.18 -15.20
N ARG A 10 -21.35 -13.19 -14.09
CA ARG A 10 -21.81 -14.43 -13.42
C ARG A 10 -23.22 -14.85 -13.84
N TYR A 11 -23.86 -14.12 -14.75
CA TYR A 11 -25.19 -14.46 -15.24
C TYR A 11 -25.14 -15.74 -16.07
N ILE A 12 -26.03 -16.67 -15.76
CA ILE A 12 -26.19 -17.93 -16.48
C ILE A 12 -27.58 -17.91 -17.07
N ARG A 13 -27.69 -18.01 -18.40
CA ARG A 13 -28.98 -18.04 -19.06
C ARG A 13 -29.74 -19.30 -18.64
N LYS A 14 -31.06 -19.17 -18.53
CA LYS A 14 -31.94 -20.28 -18.18
C LYS A 14 -31.76 -21.44 -19.19
N GLY A 15 -31.21 -22.56 -18.73
CA GLY A 15 -30.93 -23.74 -19.55
C GLY A 15 -29.44 -24.01 -19.79
N ASP A 16 -28.57 -23.03 -19.53
CA ASP A 16 -27.13 -23.22 -19.61
C ASP A 16 -26.61 -23.88 -18.33
N ARG A 17 -25.59 -24.74 -18.48
CA ARG A 17 -24.90 -25.33 -17.32
C ARG A 17 -23.98 -24.29 -16.69
N GLU A 18 -23.98 -24.23 -15.37
CA GLU A 18 -22.94 -23.49 -14.63
C GLU A 18 -21.58 -24.16 -14.87
N VAL A 19 -20.81 -23.61 -15.79
CA VAL A 19 -19.41 -23.99 -15.98
C VAL A 19 -18.57 -23.08 -15.11
N LYS A 20 -18.23 -23.53 -13.91
CA LYS A 20 -17.17 -22.88 -13.13
C LYS A 20 -15.85 -23.12 -13.85
N ALA A 21 -15.14 -22.04 -14.15
CA ALA A 21 -13.78 -22.15 -14.65
C ALA A 21 -12.96 -23.05 -13.72
N SER A 22 -12.25 -24.02 -14.28
CA SER A 22 -11.36 -24.87 -13.51
C SER A 22 -10.18 -24.03 -13.01
N ASN A 23 -9.82 -24.20 -11.75
CA ASN A 23 -8.61 -23.58 -11.23
C ASN A 23 -7.40 -24.32 -11.79
N VAL A 24 -6.54 -23.62 -12.54
CA VAL A 24 -5.26 -24.16 -13.04
C VAL A 24 -4.38 -24.63 -11.88
N PHE A 25 -4.40 -23.90 -10.76
CA PHE A 25 -3.76 -24.30 -9.52
C PHE A 25 -4.82 -24.72 -8.50
N ASN A 26 -4.83 -26.01 -8.16
CA ASN A 26 -5.81 -26.63 -7.29
C ASN A 26 -5.11 -27.44 -6.16
N ALA A 27 -5.91 -28.15 -5.36
CA ALA A 27 -5.41 -28.97 -4.26
C ALA A 27 -4.48 -30.11 -4.74
N GLU A 28 -4.67 -30.62 -5.96
CA GLU A 28 -3.80 -31.65 -6.56
C GLU A 28 -2.39 -31.10 -6.82
N CYS A 29 -2.28 -29.80 -7.10
CA CYS A 29 -0.99 -29.10 -7.25
C CYS A 29 -0.40 -28.61 -5.92
N GLY A 30 -1.00 -28.97 -4.77
CA GLY A 30 -0.59 -28.47 -3.46
C GLY A 30 -0.93 -27.00 -3.20
N VAL A 31 -1.78 -26.38 -4.04
CA VAL A 31 -2.21 -24.99 -3.90
C VAL A 31 -3.60 -24.93 -3.27
N THR A 32 -3.78 -24.00 -2.33
CA THR A 32 -5.01 -23.87 -1.56
C THR A 32 -5.96 -22.82 -2.15
N THR A 33 -7.21 -22.83 -1.71
CA THR A 33 -8.26 -21.91 -2.18
C THR A 33 -8.26 -20.59 -1.42
N ASN A 34 -9.00 -19.59 -1.91
CA ASN A 34 -9.22 -18.32 -1.22
C ASN A 34 -9.83 -18.51 0.18
N ILE A 35 -10.66 -19.54 0.38
CA ILE A 35 -11.23 -19.89 1.70
C ILE A 35 -10.11 -20.14 2.70
N LYS A 36 -9.08 -20.89 2.28
CA LYS A 36 -7.93 -21.20 3.13
C LYS A 36 -7.14 -19.93 3.47
N ALA A 37 -6.94 -19.03 2.51
CA ALA A 37 -6.28 -17.75 2.74
C ALA A 37 -7.02 -16.89 3.79
N THR A 38 -8.35 -16.83 3.71
CA THR A 38 -9.18 -16.15 4.71
C THR A 38 -9.10 -16.84 6.08
N SER A 39 -9.04 -18.17 6.14
CA SER A 39 -8.83 -18.88 7.41
C SER A 39 -7.44 -18.63 8.00
N GLU A 40 -6.39 -18.58 7.17
CA GLU A 40 -5.02 -18.31 7.61
C GLU A 40 -4.91 -16.95 8.30
N ILE A 41 -5.44 -15.89 7.67
CA ILE A 41 -5.39 -14.55 8.27
C ILE A 41 -6.25 -14.47 9.55
N LYS A 42 -7.42 -15.14 9.58
CA LYS A 42 -8.26 -15.20 10.78
C LYS A 42 -7.56 -15.86 11.95
N VAL A 43 -6.83 -16.95 11.71
CA VAL A 43 -6.08 -17.65 12.76
C VAL A 43 -4.90 -16.78 13.24
N LEU A 44 -4.19 -16.16 12.31
CA LEU A 44 -3.04 -15.31 12.61
C LEU A 44 -3.41 -14.09 13.48
N PHE A 45 -4.63 -13.57 13.28
CA PHE A 45 -5.17 -12.37 13.92
C PHE A 45 -6.35 -12.67 14.85
N ALA A 46 -6.49 -13.90 15.34
CA ALA A 46 -7.66 -14.34 16.12
C ALA A 46 -7.90 -13.51 17.40
N ASN A 47 -6.83 -12.91 17.95
CA ASN A 47 -6.87 -12.12 19.19
C ASN A 47 -6.78 -10.60 18.94
N SER A 48 -6.90 -10.13 17.70
CA SER A 48 -6.89 -8.69 17.39
C SER A 48 -8.28 -8.19 17.06
N ASN A 49 -8.62 -7.00 17.56
CA ASN A 49 -9.85 -6.27 17.22
C ASN A 49 -9.71 -5.50 15.89
N THR A 50 -8.93 -6.02 14.95
CA THR A 50 -8.63 -5.35 13.68
C THR A 50 -9.52 -5.91 12.56
N ASP A 51 -10.03 -5.04 11.70
CA ASP A 51 -10.72 -5.44 10.49
C ASP A 51 -9.79 -6.28 9.60
N LEU A 52 -10.15 -7.55 9.43
CA LEU A 52 -9.30 -8.49 8.71
C LEU A 52 -9.29 -8.20 7.21
N PHE A 53 -8.11 -8.34 6.60
CA PHE A 53 -7.95 -8.22 5.16
C PHE A 53 -8.90 -9.20 4.43
N SER A 54 -9.72 -8.66 3.54
CA SER A 54 -10.85 -9.39 2.96
C SER A 54 -10.43 -10.47 1.95
N THR A 55 -9.37 -10.22 1.19
CA THR A 55 -8.98 -11.06 0.05
C THR A 55 -7.48 -11.38 0.03
N PRO A 56 -6.93 -11.96 1.12
CA PRO A 56 -5.53 -12.33 1.17
C PRO A 56 -5.24 -13.42 0.15
N LYS A 57 -4.02 -13.43 -0.40
CA LYS A 57 -3.55 -14.57 -1.19
C LYS A 57 -3.13 -15.71 -0.26
N PRO A 58 -3.40 -16.97 -0.63
CA PRO A 58 -2.96 -18.11 0.17
C PRO A 58 -1.44 -18.28 0.11
N GLU A 59 -0.81 -18.59 1.24
CA GLU A 59 0.66 -18.75 1.30
C GLU A 59 1.17 -19.90 0.43
N ALA A 60 0.40 -20.99 0.30
CA ALA A 60 0.76 -22.13 -0.54
C ALA A 60 0.91 -21.76 -2.03
N LEU A 61 0.07 -20.85 -2.53
CA LEU A 61 0.18 -20.35 -3.91
C LEU A 61 1.46 -19.56 -4.10
N ILE A 62 1.76 -18.64 -3.18
CA ILE A 62 2.97 -17.83 -3.28
C ILE A 62 4.23 -18.69 -3.12
N SER A 63 4.21 -19.68 -2.23
CA SER A 63 5.31 -20.62 -2.06
C SER A 63 5.62 -21.38 -3.36
N ARG A 64 4.57 -21.84 -4.05
CA ARG A 64 4.70 -22.49 -5.37
C ARG A 64 5.36 -21.56 -6.39
N ILE A 65 4.94 -20.30 -6.44
CA ILE A 65 5.50 -19.30 -7.35
C ILE A 65 6.99 -19.09 -7.04
N LEU A 66 7.35 -18.87 -5.78
CA LEU A 66 8.75 -18.65 -5.40
C LEU A 66 9.62 -19.89 -5.60
N GLU A 67 9.09 -21.10 -5.40
CA GLU A 67 9.82 -22.35 -5.65
C GLU A 67 10.25 -22.50 -7.13
N ILE A 68 9.44 -22.02 -8.08
CA ILE A 68 9.74 -22.15 -9.50
C ILE A 68 10.55 -20.97 -10.05
N SER A 69 10.53 -19.81 -9.41
CA SER A 69 11.13 -18.58 -9.92
C SER A 69 12.34 -18.06 -9.14
N THR A 70 12.64 -18.61 -7.95
CA THR A 70 13.70 -18.08 -7.06
C THR A 70 14.44 -19.17 -6.29
N GLN A 71 15.67 -18.87 -5.87
CA GLN A 71 16.48 -19.63 -4.93
C GLN A 71 16.54 -18.95 -3.55
N GLU A 72 17.11 -19.64 -2.55
CA GLU A 72 17.41 -19.00 -1.26
C GLU A 72 18.31 -17.76 -1.47
N ASN A 73 18.11 -16.71 -0.67
CA ASN A 73 18.78 -15.40 -0.73
C ASN A 73 18.46 -14.49 -1.93
N ASP A 74 17.69 -14.96 -2.91
CA ASP A 74 17.15 -14.10 -3.97
C ASP A 74 16.26 -12.99 -3.39
N LEU A 75 16.19 -11.87 -4.13
CA LEU A 75 15.36 -10.72 -3.77
C LEU A 75 13.99 -10.82 -4.44
N VAL A 76 12.94 -10.77 -3.64
CA VAL A 76 11.53 -10.77 -4.09
C VAL A 76 10.93 -9.38 -3.90
N LEU A 77 10.40 -8.78 -4.96
CA LEU A 77 9.67 -7.51 -4.89
C LEU A 77 8.17 -7.76 -5.02
N ASP A 78 7.39 -7.22 -4.08
CA ASP A 78 5.94 -7.12 -4.16
C ASP A 78 5.50 -5.68 -3.88
N PHE A 79 5.15 -4.95 -4.94
CA PHE A 79 4.71 -3.55 -4.84
C PHE A 79 3.20 -3.39 -4.60
N PHE A 80 2.49 -4.51 -4.37
CA PHE A 80 1.10 -4.55 -3.92
C PHE A 80 0.98 -5.53 -2.75
N ALA A 81 1.80 -5.30 -1.71
CA ALA A 81 2.00 -6.28 -0.65
C ALA A 81 0.69 -6.69 0.05
N GLY A 82 -0.32 -5.80 0.13
CA GLY A 82 -1.62 -6.09 0.72
C GLY A 82 -1.43 -6.59 2.14
N SER A 83 -2.07 -7.71 2.46
CA SER A 83 -1.87 -8.42 3.74
C SER A 83 -0.44 -8.90 4.04
N GLY A 84 0.55 -8.73 3.15
CA GLY A 84 1.94 -9.14 3.35
C GLY A 84 2.23 -10.61 3.08
N THR A 85 1.36 -11.32 2.35
CA THR A 85 1.53 -12.77 2.08
C THR A 85 2.87 -13.06 1.40
N THR A 86 3.25 -12.29 0.37
CA THR A 86 4.48 -12.52 -0.37
C THR A 86 5.72 -12.33 0.50
N CYS A 87 5.75 -11.27 1.29
CA CYS A 87 6.83 -10.99 2.23
C CYS A 87 6.95 -12.11 3.29
N ALA A 88 5.82 -12.54 3.88
CA ALA A 88 5.79 -13.64 4.85
C ALA A 88 6.34 -14.96 4.27
N VAL A 89 5.94 -15.30 3.05
CA VAL A 89 6.36 -16.53 2.37
C VAL A 89 7.83 -16.46 1.95
N ALA A 90 8.27 -15.35 1.37
CA ALA A 90 9.67 -15.11 1.04
C ALA A 90 10.57 -15.25 2.29
N HIS A 91 10.16 -14.64 3.41
CA HIS A 91 10.87 -14.73 4.68
C HIS A 91 11.01 -16.18 5.16
N LYS A 92 9.90 -16.92 5.26
CA LYS A 92 9.90 -18.33 5.70
C LYS A 92 10.75 -19.25 4.83
N MET A 93 10.84 -18.91 3.53
CA MET A 93 11.65 -19.62 2.55
C MET A 93 13.10 -19.08 2.47
N LYS A 94 13.55 -18.21 3.37
CA LYS A 94 14.91 -17.63 3.37
C LYS A 94 15.26 -16.84 2.11
N ARG A 95 14.29 -16.10 1.55
CA ARG A 95 14.52 -15.09 0.51
C ARG A 95 14.58 -13.71 1.16
N ARG A 96 15.28 -12.78 0.50
CA ARG A 96 15.18 -11.35 0.82
C ARG A 96 13.94 -10.79 0.14
N TYR A 97 13.35 -9.73 0.68
CA TYR A 97 12.15 -9.15 0.09
C TYR A 97 12.05 -7.64 0.29
N ILE A 98 11.36 -7.00 -0.64
CA ILE A 98 10.86 -5.63 -0.54
C ILE A 98 9.35 -5.70 -0.76
N GLY A 99 8.59 -5.23 0.22
CA GLY A 99 7.14 -5.09 0.14
C GLY A 99 6.76 -3.62 0.15
N ILE A 100 5.93 -3.18 -0.80
CA ILE A 100 5.38 -1.83 -0.83
C ILE A 100 3.86 -1.92 -0.69
N GLU A 101 3.31 -1.09 0.18
CA GLU A 101 1.87 -0.96 0.40
C GLU A 101 1.57 0.51 0.75
N GLN A 102 0.48 1.02 0.19
CA GLN A 102 0.08 2.43 0.30
C GLN A 102 -1.06 2.64 1.31
N MET A 103 -1.85 1.60 1.58
CA MET A 103 -3.05 1.73 2.39
C MET A 103 -2.76 1.70 3.89
N ASP A 104 -3.57 2.43 4.66
CA ASP A 104 -3.41 2.60 6.12
C ASP A 104 -3.43 1.29 6.92
N TYR A 105 -4.00 0.20 6.36
CA TYR A 105 -3.97 -1.12 7.01
C TYR A 105 -2.57 -1.72 7.10
N ILE A 106 -1.55 -1.14 6.45
CA ILE A 106 -0.17 -1.61 6.51
C ILE A 106 0.32 -1.73 7.96
N GLU A 107 -0.07 -0.77 8.81
CA GLU A 107 0.30 -0.69 10.22
C GLU A 107 -0.33 -1.80 11.06
N THR A 108 -1.57 -2.19 10.74
CA THR A 108 -2.36 -3.11 11.57
C THR A 108 -2.39 -4.54 11.03
N ILE A 109 -2.08 -4.73 9.74
CA ILE A 109 -2.13 -6.03 9.06
C ILE A 109 -0.74 -6.45 8.58
N THR A 110 -0.15 -5.71 7.64
CA THR A 110 1.08 -6.13 6.93
C THR A 110 2.26 -6.21 7.89
N LYS A 111 2.49 -5.14 8.64
CA LYS A 111 3.55 -5.02 9.65
C LYS A 111 3.37 -6.04 10.76
N GLU A 112 2.15 -6.16 11.31
CA GLU A 112 1.84 -7.11 12.37
C GLU A 112 1.98 -8.56 11.93
N ARG A 113 1.62 -8.90 10.68
CA ARG A 113 1.90 -10.22 10.11
C ARG A 113 3.39 -10.50 10.08
N LEU A 114 4.22 -9.56 9.61
CA LEU A 114 5.67 -9.77 9.55
C LEU A 114 6.30 -9.89 10.94
N LYS A 115 5.81 -9.15 11.93
CA LYS A 115 6.22 -9.34 13.34
C LYS A 115 5.93 -10.77 13.81
N LYS A 116 4.70 -11.26 13.59
CA LYS A 116 4.32 -12.64 13.94
C LYS A 116 5.15 -13.69 13.21
N VAL A 117 5.54 -13.44 11.96
CA VAL A 117 6.47 -14.30 11.23
C VAL A 117 7.83 -14.32 11.93
N ILE A 118 8.41 -13.16 12.27
CA ILE A 118 9.68 -13.13 13.03
C ILE A 118 9.55 -13.85 14.37
N GLU A 119 8.42 -13.72 15.06
CA GLU A 119 8.12 -14.41 16.31
C GLU A 119 7.95 -15.94 16.14
N GLY A 120 7.89 -16.44 14.90
CA GLY A 120 7.86 -17.87 14.60
C GLY A 120 6.47 -18.48 14.58
N GLU A 121 5.45 -17.72 14.17
CA GLU A 121 4.10 -18.24 13.96
C GLU A 121 4.08 -19.48 13.04
N GLN A 122 3.18 -20.42 13.32
CA GLN A 122 3.18 -21.78 12.73
C GLN A 122 2.08 -22.03 11.70
N GLY A 123 1.47 -20.96 11.17
CA GLY A 123 0.48 -20.97 10.10
C GLY A 123 1.08 -21.05 8.70
N GLY A 124 0.19 -21.16 7.71
CA GLY A 124 0.56 -21.23 6.30
C GLY A 124 1.64 -22.28 6.00
N ILE A 125 2.77 -21.86 5.44
CA ILE A 125 3.87 -22.75 5.04
C ILE A 125 4.94 -22.97 6.13
N SER A 126 4.82 -22.37 7.32
CA SER A 126 5.88 -22.40 8.34
C SER A 126 6.35 -23.83 8.66
N LYS A 127 5.40 -24.75 8.86
CA LYS A 127 5.69 -26.16 9.13
C LYS A 127 6.37 -26.86 7.94
N LYS A 128 5.93 -26.58 6.71
CA LYS A 128 6.52 -27.13 5.48
C LYS A 128 7.98 -26.69 5.33
N CYS A 129 8.28 -25.44 5.67
CA CYS A 129 9.63 -24.89 5.61
C CYS A 129 10.49 -25.22 6.84
N GLY A 130 9.93 -25.86 7.88
CA GLY A 130 10.63 -26.04 9.16
C GLY A 130 10.97 -24.71 9.85
N PHE A 131 10.23 -23.65 9.56
CA PHE A 131 10.49 -22.29 10.03
C PHE A 131 10.08 -22.12 11.50
N LYS A 132 10.99 -21.59 12.31
CA LYS A 132 10.85 -21.45 13.77
C LYS A 132 10.87 -20.00 14.26
N GLY A 133 10.81 -19.03 13.33
CA GLY A 133 11.03 -17.62 13.64
C GLY A 133 12.48 -17.18 13.43
N GLY A 134 12.74 -15.91 13.74
CA GLY A 134 14.01 -15.23 13.53
C GLY A 134 13.98 -14.28 12.32
N GLY A 135 15.16 -13.76 11.97
CA GLY A 135 15.30 -12.73 10.94
C GLY A 135 14.85 -11.34 11.42
N SER A 136 14.81 -10.41 10.48
CA SER A 136 14.39 -9.04 10.70
C SER A 136 13.80 -8.45 9.43
N PHE A 137 13.01 -7.39 9.57
CA PHE A 137 12.66 -6.50 8.46
C PHE A 137 12.82 -5.06 8.90
N VAL A 138 13.07 -4.18 7.94
CA VAL A 138 13.05 -2.73 8.15
C VAL A 138 11.72 -2.21 7.64
N TYR A 139 11.10 -1.34 8.43
CA TYR A 139 9.92 -0.57 8.02
C TYR A 139 10.36 0.87 7.78
N ALA A 140 10.02 1.41 6.62
CA ALA A 140 10.31 2.78 6.23
C ALA A 140 9.09 3.37 5.54
N GLU A 141 8.93 4.68 5.68
CA GLU A 141 7.91 5.47 5.00
C GLU A 141 8.59 6.52 4.12
N LEU A 142 7.92 6.90 3.02
CA LEU A 142 8.39 8.00 2.19
C LEU A 142 8.20 9.33 2.93
N LYS A 143 9.19 10.21 2.88
CA LYS A 143 9.09 11.56 3.44
C LYS A 143 8.06 12.36 2.64
N GLU A 144 6.91 12.65 3.26
CA GLU A 144 5.86 13.44 2.63
C GLU A 144 6.30 14.89 2.40
N VAL A 145 5.97 15.40 1.21
CA VAL A 145 6.07 16.81 0.83
C VAL A 145 4.67 17.29 0.44
N ASN A 146 4.29 17.27 -0.84
CA ASN A 146 2.95 17.69 -1.26
C ASN A 146 1.85 16.74 -0.74
N SER A 147 2.16 15.45 -0.51
CA SER A 147 1.21 14.50 0.06
C SER A 147 0.69 14.96 1.43
N GLY A 148 1.58 15.39 2.33
CA GLY A 148 1.21 15.84 3.67
C GLY A 148 0.33 17.09 3.64
N ILE A 149 0.61 17.99 2.69
CA ILE A 149 -0.19 19.18 2.44
C ILE A 149 -1.57 18.82 1.90
N LYS A 150 -1.66 17.93 0.91
CA LYS A 150 -2.92 17.43 0.36
C LYS A 150 -3.78 16.82 1.47
N LYS A 151 -3.20 16.06 2.40
CA LYS A 151 -3.88 15.52 3.58
C LYS A 151 -4.47 16.63 4.45
N GLN A 152 -3.71 17.70 4.72
CA GLN A 152 -4.21 18.85 5.49
C GLN A 152 -5.38 19.56 4.77
N ILE A 153 -5.27 19.80 3.46
CA ILE A 153 -6.33 20.41 2.64
C ILE A 153 -7.60 19.55 2.69
N LEU A 154 -7.47 18.23 2.47
CA LEU A 154 -8.59 17.30 2.49
C LEU A 154 -9.30 17.27 3.86
N ASN A 155 -8.54 17.43 4.94
CA ASN A 155 -9.06 17.47 6.32
C ASN A 155 -9.60 18.85 6.75
N ALA A 156 -9.43 19.90 5.95
CA ALA A 156 -9.92 21.24 6.28
C ALA A 156 -11.44 21.25 6.48
N LYS A 157 -11.93 21.95 7.49
CA LYS A 157 -13.36 21.99 7.85
C LYS A 157 -14.10 23.17 7.23
N SER A 158 -13.38 24.12 6.65
CA SER A 158 -13.95 25.33 6.05
C SER A 158 -13.12 25.85 4.86
N ALA A 159 -13.76 26.66 4.00
CA ALA A 159 -13.11 27.34 2.89
C ALA A 159 -11.94 28.23 3.35
N SER A 160 -12.13 28.96 4.45
CA SER A 160 -11.09 29.81 5.05
C SER A 160 -9.88 29.01 5.51
N GLU A 161 -10.09 27.84 6.09
CA GLU A 161 -9.01 26.95 6.52
C GLU A 161 -8.26 26.35 5.31
N CYS A 162 -8.99 25.89 4.29
CA CYS A 162 -8.40 25.40 3.04
C CYS A 162 -7.50 26.45 2.39
N LEU A 163 -7.99 27.69 2.25
CA LEU A 163 -7.23 28.81 1.70
C LEU A 163 -6.03 29.20 2.58
N LYS A 164 -6.17 29.16 3.91
CA LYS A 164 -5.04 29.42 4.82
C LYS A 164 -3.92 28.40 4.64
N ILE A 165 -4.26 27.11 4.57
CA ILE A 165 -3.30 26.03 4.32
C ILE A 165 -2.62 26.28 2.98
N PHE A 166 -3.39 26.50 1.91
CA PHE A 166 -2.87 26.76 0.57
C PHE A 166 -1.94 27.98 0.50
N ASN A 167 -2.32 29.09 1.16
CA ASN A 167 -1.54 30.32 1.16
C ASN A 167 -0.24 30.23 1.97
N ALA A 168 -0.23 29.45 3.05
CA ALA A 168 1.00 29.17 3.80
C ALA A 168 2.07 28.51 2.91
N LEU A 169 1.65 27.72 1.91
CA LEU A 169 2.55 27.10 0.93
C LEU A 169 3.19 28.14 -0.01
N ASN A 170 2.40 29.13 -0.44
CA ASN A 170 2.87 30.19 -1.32
C ASN A 170 3.99 31.02 -0.70
N LEU A 171 3.92 31.24 0.62
CA LEU A 171 4.93 31.98 1.36
C LEU A 171 6.23 31.19 1.52
N ASN A 172 6.15 29.85 1.57
CA ASN A 172 7.32 29.00 1.80
C ASN A 172 8.20 28.82 0.56
N LYS A 173 7.79 29.20 -0.66
CA LYS A 173 8.54 29.05 -1.95
C LYS A 173 9.10 27.64 -2.28
N ARG A 174 8.93 26.67 -1.39
CA ARG A 174 9.55 25.32 -1.38
C ARG A 174 8.65 24.23 -1.95
N VAL A 175 7.37 24.54 -2.19
CA VAL A 175 6.44 23.62 -2.85
C VAL A 175 6.54 23.85 -4.35
N LEU A 176 7.15 22.89 -5.03
CA LEU A 176 7.25 22.83 -6.49
C LEU A 176 5.84 22.69 -7.05
N LYS A 177 5.33 23.82 -7.53
CA LYS A 177 4.03 23.94 -8.17
C LYS A 177 4.15 23.41 -9.59
N ARG A 178 3.06 22.87 -10.13
CA ARG A 178 3.04 22.64 -11.57
C ARG A 178 3.20 23.97 -12.31
N ALA A 179 4.07 23.98 -13.32
CA ALA A 179 4.38 25.18 -14.10
C ALA A 179 3.17 25.73 -14.88
N ASP A 180 2.15 24.90 -15.12
CA ASP A 180 0.92 25.25 -15.85
C ASP A 180 -0.20 25.79 -14.93
N ASN A 181 0.06 25.93 -13.64
CA ASN A 181 -1.00 26.18 -12.68
C ASN A 181 -1.36 27.68 -12.56
N LYS A 182 -2.62 28.02 -12.82
CA LYS A 182 -3.13 29.39 -12.74
C LYS A 182 -3.53 29.74 -11.30
N MET A 183 -2.54 30.05 -10.47
CA MET A 183 -2.75 30.38 -9.06
C MET A 183 -3.69 31.56 -8.81
N ASP A 184 -3.77 32.51 -9.74
CA ASP A 184 -4.64 33.67 -9.61
C ASP A 184 -6.14 33.27 -9.60
N GLU A 185 -6.49 32.13 -10.20
CA GLU A 185 -7.86 31.63 -10.25
C GLU A 185 -8.34 31.13 -8.87
N ILE A 186 -7.44 30.75 -7.95
CA ILE A 186 -7.78 30.29 -6.58
C ILE A 186 -8.23 31.46 -5.68
N HIS A 187 -7.90 32.69 -6.06
CA HIS A 187 -8.37 33.89 -5.37
C HIS A 187 -9.60 34.53 -6.03
N SER A 188 -10.06 33.97 -7.15
CA SER A 188 -11.24 34.48 -7.88
C SER A 188 -12.53 34.35 -7.06
N GLU A 189 -13.49 35.23 -7.34
CA GLU A 189 -14.86 35.09 -6.82
C GLU A 189 -15.50 33.78 -7.28
N GLU A 190 -15.19 33.31 -8.48
CA GLU A 190 -15.66 32.03 -9.01
C GLU A 190 -15.23 30.87 -8.11
N PHE A 191 -13.96 30.82 -7.69
CA PHE A 191 -13.45 29.81 -6.77
C PHE A 191 -14.12 29.90 -5.38
N GLN A 192 -14.28 31.12 -4.85
CA GLN A 192 -14.90 31.34 -3.54
C GLN A 192 -16.36 30.88 -3.50
N ASN A 193 -17.05 30.89 -4.64
CA ASN A 193 -18.43 30.41 -4.79
C ASN A 193 -18.56 28.89 -4.94
N LEU A 194 -17.46 28.15 -5.13
CA LEU A 194 -17.47 26.69 -5.18
C LEU A 194 -17.74 26.08 -3.81
N ASP A 195 -18.28 24.87 -3.78
CA ASP A 195 -18.40 24.12 -2.54
C ASP A 195 -17.03 23.69 -1.99
N LEU A 196 -16.98 23.36 -0.70
CA LEU A 196 -15.73 23.03 -0.01
C LEU A 196 -15.00 21.83 -0.64
N ASN A 197 -15.70 20.82 -1.14
CA ASN A 197 -15.04 19.66 -1.73
C ASN A 197 -14.38 20.04 -3.05
N GLU A 198 -15.04 20.88 -3.84
CA GLU A 198 -14.48 21.36 -5.10
C GLU A 198 -13.30 22.30 -4.88
N GLN A 199 -13.39 23.19 -3.88
CA GLN A 199 -12.25 24.02 -3.45
C GLN A 199 -11.05 23.17 -3.03
N LYS A 200 -11.26 22.13 -2.20
CA LYS A 200 -10.21 21.19 -1.81
C LYS A 200 -9.61 20.46 -3.01
N ARG A 201 -10.45 19.99 -3.94
CA ARG A 201 -10.03 19.28 -5.15
C ARG A 201 -9.09 20.14 -6.00
N ILE A 202 -9.47 21.40 -6.23
CA ILE A 202 -8.67 22.35 -7.03
C ILE A 202 -7.36 22.70 -6.32
N CYS A 203 -7.39 22.97 -5.01
CA CYS A 203 -6.18 23.21 -4.22
C CYS A 203 -5.21 22.02 -4.24
N CYS A 204 -5.72 20.78 -4.15
CA CYS A 204 -4.89 19.59 -4.26
C CYS A 204 -4.35 19.37 -5.68
N ALA A 205 -5.15 19.62 -6.72
CA ALA A 205 -4.76 19.47 -8.12
C ALA A 205 -3.68 20.48 -8.56
N SER A 206 -3.60 21.59 -7.83
CA SER A 206 -2.59 22.64 -8.00
C SER A 206 -1.18 22.24 -7.57
N LEU A 207 -1.06 21.18 -6.77
CA LEU A 207 0.21 20.66 -6.27
C LEU A 207 0.77 19.62 -7.23
N ASP A 208 2.06 19.72 -7.55
CA ASP A 208 2.71 18.70 -8.39
C ASP A 208 2.75 17.36 -7.65
N SER A 209 2.22 16.32 -8.29
CA SER A 209 2.18 14.99 -7.71
C SER A 209 3.50 14.25 -7.87
N ASN A 210 4.40 14.72 -8.74
CA ASN A 210 5.79 14.24 -8.77
C ASN A 210 6.56 14.63 -7.50
N GLU A 211 6.04 15.61 -6.75
CA GLU A 211 6.64 16.18 -5.54
C GLU A 211 5.77 15.87 -4.31
N ASP A 212 4.97 14.80 -4.39
CA ASP A 212 4.18 14.30 -3.26
C ASP A 212 5.08 13.79 -2.12
N TYR A 213 6.25 13.28 -2.48
CA TYR A 213 7.28 12.80 -1.58
C TYR A 213 8.63 13.38 -1.98
N LEU A 214 9.55 13.46 -1.03
CA LEU A 214 10.88 14.02 -1.25
C LEU A 214 11.66 13.18 -2.27
N ASN A 215 12.17 13.83 -3.32
CA ASN A 215 13.09 13.19 -4.26
C ASN A 215 14.43 12.93 -3.57
N LEU A 216 15.05 11.78 -3.87
CA LEU A 216 16.36 11.43 -3.34
C LEU A 216 17.43 12.48 -3.69
N GLY A 217 17.34 13.12 -4.85
CA GLY A 217 18.28 14.17 -5.28
C GLY A 217 18.28 15.41 -4.39
N ASP A 218 17.20 15.64 -3.65
CA ASP A 218 17.03 16.82 -2.80
C ASP A 218 17.29 16.51 -1.32
N ILE A 219 17.68 15.26 -0.97
CA ILE A 219 17.80 14.79 0.42
C ILE A 219 18.82 15.59 1.25
N ASP A 220 19.82 16.17 0.60
CA ASP A 220 20.89 16.95 1.24
C ASP A 220 20.53 18.41 1.48
N GLU A 221 19.40 18.89 0.97
CA GLU A 221 18.98 20.26 1.23
C GLU A 221 18.54 20.40 2.69
N ASP A 222 19.16 21.33 3.42
CA ASP A 222 18.83 21.68 4.81
C ASP A 222 17.34 22.01 5.00
N ALA A 223 16.65 22.41 3.92
CA ALA A 223 15.24 22.75 3.90
C ALA A 223 14.31 21.60 4.33
N TRP A 224 14.74 20.34 4.18
CA TRP A 224 13.92 19.16 4.48
C TRP A 224 14.14 18.59 5.89
N GLU A 225 15.10 19.14 6.63
CA GLU A 225 15.42 18.76 8.02
C GLU A 225 15.63 17.25 8.19
N ILE A 226 16.23 16.60 7.19
CA ILE A 226 16.57 15.18 7.23
C ILE A 226 17.87 15.02 8.02
N ASP A 227 17.82 14.25 9.10
CA ASP A 227 19.01 13.97 9.90
C ASP A 227 20.00 13.04 9.18
N GLU A 228 21.27 13.13 9.58
CA GLU A 228 22.38 12.36 8.99
C GLU A 228 22.20 10.84 9.11
N ILE A 229 21.46 10.36 10.12
CA ILE A 229 21.18 8.93 10.27
C ILE A 229 20.25 8.48 9.14
N ASN A 230 19.18 9.22 8.88
CA ASN A 230 18.24 8.94 7.79
C ASN A 230 18.86 9.09 6.41
N LYS A 231 19.75 10.09 6.19
CA LYS A 231 20.52 10.20 4.95
C LYS A 231 21.37 8.95 4.71
N LYS A 232 22.15 8.54 5.71
CA LYS A 232 22.99 7.35 5.65
C LYS A 232 22.19 6.06 5.44
N TYR A 233 20.99 5.94 6.04
CA TYR A 233 20.12 4.79 5.78
C TYR A 233 19.67 4.72 4.32
N ASN A 234 19.37 5.86 3.69
CA ASN A 234 19.03 5.91 2.27
C ASN A 234 20.24 5.53 1.40
N GLU A 235 21.44 6.04 1.70
CA GLU A 235 22.67 5.64 1.00
C GLU A 235 22.87 4.12 1.02
N ILE A 236 22.71 3.50 2.19
CA ILE A 236 22.83 2.04 2.35
C ILE A 236 21.75 1.28 1.57
N PHE A 237 20.53 1.84 1.47
CA PHE A 237 19.44 1.20 0.74
C PHE A 237 19.68 1.22 -0.78
N TYR A 238 20.30 2.28 -1.31
CA TYR A 238 20.56 2.45 -2.74
C TYR A 238 21.95 1.97 -3.20
N SER A 239 22.85 1.61 -2.28
CA SER A 239 24.18 1.04 -2.55
C SER A 239 24.15 -0.46 -2.84
#